data_AF-A0A917NPW7-F1
#
_entry.id   AF-A0A917NPW7-F1
#
_cell.length_a   1.000
_cell.length_b   1.000
_cell.length_c   1.000
_cell.angle_alpha   90.00
_cell.angle_beta   90.00
_cell.angle_gamma   90.00
#
_symmetry.space_group_name_H-M   'P 1'
#
loop_
_entity.id
_entity.type
_entity.pdbx_description
1 polymer ?
#
loop_
_entity_poly.entity_id
_entity_poly.type
_entity_poly.pdbx_seq_one_letter_code
_entity_poly.pdbx_strand_id
1 'polypeptide(L)'
;MGDDLPTMALSIKQPWAWLIVAGHKDVENRTWFTNYRGPVLIHAGKRFDFDPYQQWAWPEIERPAAFDLGGIVGRADIIDCCRDCLSPWFDGPYGFRLDNMRPLPFRPCPGKLGFFRPDFSPPSTSPKPRPAPARADKPQGKLF
;
A
#
# COMPACT_ATOMS: atom_id res chain seq x y z
N MET A 1 15.79 -23.36 -0.73
CA MET A 1 14.50 -23.37 -0.02
C MET A 1 13.73 -22.19 -0.57
N GLY A 2 12.66 -22.40 -1.33
CA GLY A 2 11.86 -21.28 -1.85
C GLY A 2 11.19 -20.62 -0.65
N ASP A 3 11.50 -19.36 -0.38
CA ASP A 3 10.81 -18.62 0.67
C ASP A 3 9.32 -18.67 0.38
N ASP A 4 8.55 -19.26 1.30
CA ASP A 4 7.10 -19.22 1.27
C ASP A 4 6.66 -17.78 1.50
N LEU A 5 6.56 -17.02 0.41
CA LEU A 5 6.18 -15.64 0.44
C LEU A 5 4.69 -15.55 0.79
N PRO A 6 4.29 -14.56 1.61
CA PRO A 6 2.89 -14.42 1.96
C PRO A 6 2.02 -14.24 0.72
N THR A 7 0.84 -14.87 0.72
CA THR A 7 -0.08 -14.77 -0.41
C THR A 7 -0.85 -13.45 -0.43
N MET A 8 -0.91 -12.74 0.69
CA MET A 8 -1.63 -11.48 0.85
C MET A 8 -0.67 -10.30 0.90
N ALA A 9 -1.12 -9.16 0.38
CA ALA A 9 -0.39 -7.90 0.36
C ALA A 9 -1.28 -6.73 0.80
N LEU A 10 -0.62 -5.68 1.28
CA LEU A 10 -1.24 -4.40 1.62
C LEU A 10 -0.48 -3.27 0.92
N SER A 11 -1.22 -2.41 0.21
CA SER A 11 -0.62 -1.28 -0.52
C SER A 11 -0.55 -0.05 0.38
N ILE A 12 0.64 0.53 0.50
CA ILE A 12 0.98 1.65 1.38
C ILE A 12 1.72 2.71 0.55
N LYS A 13 1.44 3.99 0.75
CA LYS A 13 2.16 5.06 0.05
C LYS A 13 3.62 5.13 0.53
N GLN A 14 4.52 5.59 -0.31
CA GLN A 14 5.83 6.05 0.17
C GLN A 14 5.67 7.40 0.91
N PRO A 15 6.50 7.73 1.90
CA PRO A 15 7.67 6.98 2.40
C PRO A 15 7.32 5.89 3.43
N TRP A 16 6.04 5.77 3.80
CA TRP A 16 5.60 4.88 4.88
C TRP A 16 5.89 3.42 4.63
N ALA A 17 5.71 2.95 3.39
CA ALA A 17 6.05 1.58 3.00
C ALA A 17 7.53 1.27 3.29
N TRP A 18 8.43 2.20 2.95
CA TRP A 18 9.86 2.07 3.25
C TRP A 18 10.13 2.10 4.76
N LEU A 19 9.57 3.07 5.50
CA LEU A 19 9.75 3.15 6.97
C LEU A 19 9.33 1.84 7.67
N ILE A 20 8.27 1.19 7.18
CA ILE A 20 7.84 -0.12 7.69
C ILE A 20 8.89 -1.19 7.42
N VAL A 21 9.28 -1.40 6.15
CA VAL A 21 10.17 -2.51 5.80
C VAL A 21 11.61 -2.29 6.24
N ALA A 22 12.01 -1.04 6.49
CA ALA A 22 13.28 -0.67 7.12
C ALA A 22 13.25 -0.84 8.65
N GLY A 23 12.09 -1.15 9.25
CA GLY A 23 11.95 -1.43 10.68
C GLY A 23 11.76 -0.19 11.56
N HIS A 24 11.52 0.99 10.99
CA HIS A 24 11.32 2.23 11.75
C HIS A 24 9.88 2.42 12.21
N LYS A 25 8.90 2.00 11.40
CA LYS A 25 7.46 2.19 11.64
C LYS A 25 6.75 0.87 11.91
N ASP A 26 6.25 0.70 13.13
CA ASP A 26 5.61 -0.54 13.63
C ASP A 26 4.08 -0.54 13.56
N VAL A 27 3.47 0.53 13.04
CA VAL A 27 2.02 0.64 12.89
C VAL A 27 1.65 1.16 11.50
N GLU A 28 0.74 0.48 10.82
CA GLU A 28 0.08 0.97 9.61
C GLU A 28 -1.34 1.48 9.95
N ASN A 29 -1.60 2.77 9.70
CA ASN A 29 -2.89 3.39 10.06
C ASN A 29 -3.93 3.20 8.96
N ARG A 30 -5.16 2.86 9.35
CA ARG A 30 -6.30 2.63 8.46
C ARG A 30 -7.60 3.15 9.05
N THR A 31 -8.53 3.48 8.16
CA THR A 31 -9.91 3.85 8.51
C THR A 31 -10.81 2.65 8.77
N TRP A 32 -10.29 1.43 8.63
CA TRP A 32 -11.05 0.19 8.73
C TRP A 32 -10.34 -0.85 9.60
N PHE A 33 -11.13 -1.68 10.25
CA PHE A 33 -10.69 -2.74 11.15
C PHE A 33 -10.32 -4.03 10.41
N THR A 34 -9.39 -4.82 10.95
CA THR A 34 -9.14 -6.18 10.47
C THR A 34 -8.92 -7.22 11.57
N ASN A 35 -9.48 -8.42 11.36
CA ASN A 35 -9.15 -9.64 12.11
C ASN A 35 -7.97 -10.41 11.51
N TYR A 36 -7.39 -9.96 10.38
CA TYR A 36 -6.26 -10.64 9.77
C TYR A 36 -5.06 -10.63 10.72
N ARG A 37 -4.41 -11.79 10.89
CA ARG A 37 -3.18 -11.97 11.66
C ARG A 37 -2.24 -12.87 10.89
N GLY A 38 -0.95 -12.56 10.93
CA GLY A 38 0.08 -13.28 10.21
C GLY A 38 0.71 -12.47 9.08
N PRO A 39 1.44 -13.14 8.18
CA PRO A 39 2.40 -12.47 7.34
C PRO A 39 1.74 -11.79 6.13
N VAL A 40 2.20 -10.59 5.80
CA VAL A 40 1.69 -9.79 4.68
C VAL A 40 2.86 -9.20 3.88
N LEU A 41 2.71 -9.16 2.56
CA LEU A 41 3.61 -8.42 1.69
C LEU A 41 3.31 -6.92 1.75
N ILE A 42 4.35 -6.11 1.82
CA ILE A 42 4.26 -4.65 1.77
C ILE A 42 4.45 -4.20 0.33
N HIS A 43 3.41 -3.59 -0.23
CA HIS A 43 3.42 -3.01 -1.56
C HIS A 43 3.56 -1.49 -1.49
N ALA A 44 4.60 -0.93 -2.11
CA ALA A 44 4.74 0.50 -2.29
C ALA A 44 3.79 0.99 -3.40
N GLY A 45 2.85 1.86 -3.05
CA GLY A 45 1.94 2.50 -4.00
C GLY A 45 2.67 3.33 -5.06
N LYS A 46 1.94 3.77 -6.09
CA LYS A 46 2.50 4.65 -7.15
C LYS A 46 2.58 6.14 -6.75
N ARG A 47 2.12 6.48 -5.55
CA ARG A 47 2.06 7.85 -5.05
C ARG A 47 2.89 7.97 -3.79
N PHE A 48 3.58 9.09 -3.69
CA PHE A 48 4.19 9.55 -2.47
C PHE A 48 3.14 10.31 -1.65
N ASP A 49 3.16 10.11 -0.35
CA ASP A 49 2.52 10.97 0.62
C ASP A 49 3.50 12.11 0.91
N PHE A 50 3.47 13.11 0.03
CA PHE A 50 4.39 14.23 0.10
C PHE A 50 3.88 15.23 1.13
N ASP A 51 4.31 15.06 2.38
CA ASP A 51 4.25 16.11 3.38
C ASP A 51 5.66 16.72 3.49
N PRO A 52 5.84 18.01 3.18
CA PRO A 52 7.12 18.69 3.32
C PRO A 52 7.73 18.55 4.73
N TYR A 53 6.91 18.49 5.77
CA TYR A 53 7.37 18.37 7.15
C TYR A 53 7.90 16.97 7.47
N GLN A 54 7.37 15.91 6.82
CA GLN A 54 7.85 14.54 7.00
C GLN A 54 9.29 14.33 6.55
N GLN A 55 9.80 15.17 5.64
CA GLN A 55 11.20 15.10 5.20
C GLN A 55 12.20 15.46 6.31
N TRP A 56 11.73 16.18 7.33
CA TRP A 56 12.52 16.69 8.46
C TRP A 56 12.09 16.08 9.79
N ALA A 57 11.03 15.26 9.79
CA ALA A 57 10.47 14.70 11.02
C ALA A 57 11.37 13.66 11.69
N TRP A 58 12.28 13.02 10.94
CA TRP A 58 13.17 11.97 11.43
C TRP A 58 14.60 12.15 10.90
N PRO A 59 15.32 13.20 11.34
CA PRO A 59 16.65 13.53 10.83
C PRO A 59 17.72 12.45 11.11
N GLU A 60 17.49 11.60 12.12
CA GLU A 60 18.35 10.48 12.49
C GLU A 60 18.19 9.25 11.57
N ILE A 61 17.14 9.21 10.75
CA ILE A 61 16.85 8.10 9.85
C ILE A 61 17.47 8.39 8.48
N GLU A 62 18.50 7.62 8.10
CA GLU A 62 19.12 7.72 6.78
C GLU A 62 18.16 7.22 5.69
N ARG A 63 17.85 8.09 4.73
CA ARG A 63 16.92 7.79 3.64
C ARG A 63 17.67 7.25 2.42
N PRO A 64 17.05 6.32 1.65
CA PRO A 64 17.62 5.88 0.39
C PRO A 64 17.62 7.03 -0.62
N ALA A 65 18.56 7.00 -1.56
CA ALA A 65 18.63 7.98 -2.64
C ALA A 65 17.39 7.95 -3.55
N ALA A 66 16.70 6.80 -3.63
CA ALA A 66 15.47 6.62 -4.39
C ALA A 66 14.53 5.64 -3.68
N PHE A 67 13.23 5.81 -3.91
CA PHE A 67 12.18 4.92 -3.40
C PHE A 67 11.55 4.11 -4.53
N ASP A 68 11.44 2.81 -4.33
CA ASP A 68 10.67 1.95 -5.22
C ASP A 68 9.16 2.28 -5.14
N LEU A 69 8.49 2.22 -6.29
CA LEU A 69 7.07 2.52 -6.45
C LEU A 69 6.39 1.46 -7.32
N GLY A 70 5.13 1.15 -7.00
CA GLY A 70 4.31 0.26 -7.82
C GLY A 70 4.71 -1.21 -7.78
N GLY A 71 5.12 -1.70 -6.60
CA GLY A 71 5.50 -3.10 -6.44
C GLY A 71 5.73 -3.49 -4.98
N ILE A 72 6.04 -4.77 -4.78
CA ILE A 72 6.41 -5.33 -3.48
C ILE A 72 7.82 -4.84 -3.12
N VAL A 73 7.97 -4.35 -1.89
CA VAL A 73 9.24 -3.84 -1.34
C VAL A 73 9.68 -4.59 -0.07
N GLY A 74 8.80 -5.40 0.51
CA GLY A 74 9.13 -6.15 1.72
C GLY A 74 7.94 -6.93 2.26
N ARG A 75 8.07 -7.32 3.52
CA ARG A 75 7.04 -8.05 4.28
C ARG A 75 7.04 -7.62 5.74
N ALA A 76 5.94 -7.90 6.42
CA ALA A 76 5.76 -7.77 7.86
C ALA A 76 4.73 -8.80 8.33
N ASP A 77 4.64 -9.03 9.63
CA ASP A 77 3.57 -9.80 10.25
C ASP A 77 2.58 -8.85 10.91
N ILE A 78 1.29 -8.95 10.58
CA ILE A 78 0.24 -8.22 11.30
C ILE A 78 -0.04 -9.00 12.58
N ILE A 79 0.38 -8.45 13.71
CA ILE A 79 0.24 -9.08 15.03
C ILE A 79 -1.00 -8.59 15.78
N ASP A 80 -1.49 -7.39 15.47
CA ASP A 80 -2.69 -6.83 16.08
C ASP A 80 -3.36 -5.74 15.22
N CYS A 81 -4.60 -5.37 15.57
CA CYS A 81 -5.32 -4.22 15.04
C CYS A 81 -5.87 -3.40 16.21
N CYS A 82 -5.11 -2.39 16.63
CA CYS A 82 -5.39 -1.55 17.80
C CYS A 82 -6.34 -0.40 17.45
N ARG A 83 -7.07 0.13 18.44
CA ARG A 83 -7.80 1.41 18.38
C ARG A 83 -7.13 2.52 19.19
N ASP A 84 -6.19 2.14 20.04
CA ASP A 84 -5.49 2.95 21.02
C ASP A 84 -4.19 2.24 21.42
N CYS A 85 -3.15 2.35 20.58
CA CYS A 85 -1.83 1.82 20.94
C CYS A 85 -0.80 2.93 21.15
N LEU A 86 0.17 2.66 22.03
CA LEU A 86 1.19 3.61 22.50
C LEU A 86 2.29 3.91 21.49
N SER A 87 2.26 3.27 20.30
CA SER A 87 3.26 3.54 19.27
C SER A 87 3.15 5.01 18.83
N PRO A 88 4.28 5.75 18.71
CA PRO A 88 4.27 7.11 18.19
C PRO A 88 3.79 7.18 16.73
N TRP A 89 3.70 6.03 16.06
CA TRP A 89 3.26 5.91 14.68
C TRP A 89 1.75 5.75 14.53
N PHE A 90 1.00 5.62 15.63
CA PHE A 90 -0.45 5.47 15.62
C PHE A 90 -1.15 6.83 15.51
N ASP A 91 -2.02 6.97 14.52
CA ASP A 91 -2.83 8.17 14.27
C ASP A 91 -4.33 7.84 14.06
N GLY A 92 -4.67 6.54 14.14
CA GLY A 92 -6.04 6.06 14.16
C GLY A 92 -6.83 6.17 12.84
N PRO A 93 -8.12 5.81 12.88
CA PRO A 93 -8.82 5.18 14.01
C PRO A 93 -8.41 3.72 14.27
N TYR A 94 -7.73 3.06 13.32
CA TYR A 94 -7.20 1.71 13.48
C TYR A 94 -5.72 1.64 13.11
N GLY A 95 -4.95 0.95 13.94
CA GLY A 95 -3.51 0.74 13.74
C GLY A 95 -3.22 -0.74 13.61
N PHE A 96 -2.80 -1.17 12.42
CA PHE A 96 -2.32 -2.53 12.23
C PHE A 96 -0.90 -2.60 12.78
N ARG A 97 -0.73 -3.30 13.91
CA ARG A 97 0.58 -3.48 14.53
C ARG A 97 1.39 -4.51 13.75
N LEU A 98 2.63 -4.16 13.46
CA LEU A 98 3.53 -4.89 12.59
C LEU A 98 4.73 -5.41 13.40
N ASP A 99 5.17 -6.62 13.07
CA ASP A 99 6.41 -7.22 13.58
C ASP A 99 7.14 -7.96 12.44
N ASN A 100 8.36 -8.45 12.70
CA ASN A 100 9.18 -9.19 11.74
C ASN A 100 9.32 -8.49 10.37
N MET A 101 9.35 -7.15 10.38
CA MET A 101 9.45 -6.36 9.17
C MET A 101 10.82 -6.53 8.53
N ARG A 102 10.83 -6.76 7.22
CA ARG A 102 12.09 -6.85 6.48
C ARG A 102 11.91 -6.51 5.00
N PRO A 103 12.95 -5.92 4.37
CA PRO A 103 12.93 -5.67 2.94
C PRO A 103 12.94 -6.99 2.16
N LEU A 104 12.39 -6.95 0.96
CA LEU A 104 12.48 -8.00 -0.04
C LEU A 104 12.96 -7.37 -1.35
N PRO A 105 13.55 -8.16 -2.28
CA PRO A 105 13.84 -7.66 -3.61
C PRO A 105 12.60 -7.04 -4.26
N PHE A 106 12.76 -5.86 -4.86
CA PHE A 106 11.65 -5.17 -5.50
C PHE A 106 11.02 -6.04 -6.57
N ARG A 107 9.70 -6.18 -6.52
CA ARG A 107 8.93 -6.94 -7.51
C ARG A 107 7.73 -6.13 -8.01
N PRO A 108 7.74 -5.65 -9.27
CA PRO A 108 6.68 -4.80 -9.79
C PRO A 108 5.36 -5.59 -9.90
N CYS A 109 4.27 -4.98 -9.43
CA CYS A 109 2.92 -5.52 -9.58
C CYS A 109 1.86 -4.43 -9.35
N PRO A 110 0.64 -4.56 -9.89
CA PRO A 110 -0.44 -3.62 -9.58
C PRO A 110 -0.89 -3.72 -8.10
N GLY A 111 -0.96 -2.58 -7.42
CA GLY A 111 -1.59 -2.47 -6.10
C GLY A 111 -3.12 -2.43 -6.18
N LYS A 112 -3.78 -2.75 -5.06
CA LYS A 112 -5.25 -2.67 -4.91
C LYS A 112 -5.61 -2.10 -3.52
N LEU A 113 -6.85 -1.62 -3.38
CA LEU A 113 -7.41 -1.23 -2.09
C LEU A 113 -7.72 -2.48 -1.25
N GLY A 114 -7.58 -2.35 0.08
CA GLY A 114 -7.70 -3.48 0.99
C GLY A 114 -6.57 -4.49 0.84
N PHE A 115 -6.75 -5.67 1.44
CA PHE A 115 -5.84 -6.78 1.22
C PHE A 115 -6.04 -7.38 -0.17
N PHE A 116 -4.95 -7.77 -0.82
CA PHE A 116 -5.02 -8.38 -2.15
C PHE A 116 -3.95 -9.44 -2.35
N ARG A 117 -4.17 -10.33 -3.31
CA ARG A 117 -3.14 -11.23 -3.83
C ARG A 117 -2.38 -10.52 -4.96
N PRO A 118 -1.06 -10.33 -4.87
CA PRO A 118 -0.28 -9.74 -5.94
C PRO A 118 -0.39 -10.55 -7.23
N ASP A 119 -0.55 -9.84 -8.34
CA ASP A 119 -0.47 -10.41 -9.68
C ASP A 119 0.86 -10.00 -10.30
N PHE A 120 1.73 -10.99 -10.50
CA PHE A 120 3.06 -10.81 -11.10
C PHE A 120 3.09 -11.19 -12.57
N SER A 121 1.93 -11.41 -13.18
CA SER A 121 1.84 -11.67 -14.61
C SER A 121 2.37 -10.46 -15.39
N PRO A 122 3.06 -10.68 -16.51
CA PRO A 122 3.45 -9.59 -17.39
C PRO A 122 2.20 -8.82 -17.85
N PRO A 123 2.31 -7.50 -18.09
CA PRO A 123 1.19 -6.72 -18.58
C PRO A 123 0.68 -7.33 -19.89
N SER A 124 -0.63 -7.54 -19.98
CA SER A 124 -1.25 -8.00 -21.23
C SER A 124 -0.91 -7.02 -22.35
N THR A 125 -0.33 -7.54 -23.43
CA THR A 125 0.00 -6.78 -24.64
C THR A 125 -1.24 -6.45 -25.48
N SER A 126 -2.42 -6.93 -25.08
CA SER A 126 -3.66 -6.64 -25.78
C SER A 126 -4.12 -5.20 -25.50
N PRO A 127 -4.40 -4.39 -26.55
CA PRO A 127 -4.98 -3.07 -26.35
C PRO A 127 -6.29 -3.19 -25.58
N LYS A 128 -6.46 -2.42 -24.51
CA LYS A 128 -7.76 -2.31 -23.84
C LYS A 128 -8.78 -1.79 -24.87
N PRO A 129 -9.94 -2.43 -25.05
CA PRO A 129 -10.96 -1.92 -25.95
C PRO A 129 -11.33 -0.50 -25.52
N ARG A 130 -11.36 0.40 -26.51
CA ARG A 130 -11.75 1.80 -26.29
C ARG A 130 -13.16 1.81 -25.71
N PRO A 131 -13.44 2.56 -24.63
CA PRO A 131 -14.81 2.68 -24.13
C PRO A 131 -15.69 3.19 -25.28
N ALA A 132 -16.87 2.57 -25.44
CA ALA A 132 -17.84 2.99 -26.43
C ALA A 132 -18.18 4.47 -26.20
N PRO A 133 -18.35 5.28 -27.26
CA PRO A 133 -18.77 6.67 -27.09
C PRO A 133 -20.10 6.70 -26.31
N ALA A 134 -20.19 7.61 -25.34
CA ALA A 134 -21.43 7.84 -24.62
C ALA A 134 -22.54 8.14 -25.63
N ARG A 135 -23.69 7.45 -25.49
CA ARG A 135 -24.88 7.79 -26.29
C ARG A 135 -25.23 9.24 -25.99
N ALA A 136 -25.31 10.07 -27.02
CA ALA A 136 -25.82 11.43 -26.89
C ALA A 136 -27.27 11.36 -26.42
N ASP A 137 -27.58 12.00 -25.30
CA ASP A 137 -28.95 12.19 -24.85
C ASP A 137 -29.70 13.00 -25.92
N LYS A 138 -30.80 12.43 -26.43
CA LYS A 138 -31.71 13.18 -27.30
C LYS A 138 -32.39 14.26 -26.44
N PRO A 139 -32.43 15.53 -26.88
CA PRO A 139 -33.15 16.55 -26.14
C PRO A 139 -34.63 16.19 -26.09
N GLN A 140 -35.19 16.13 -24.87
CA GLN A 140 -36.63 16.00 -24.65
C GLN A 140 -37.31 17.25 -25.19
N GLY A 141 -38.10 17.09 -26.25
CA GLY A 141 -38.97 18.14 -26.76
C GLY A 141 -40.02 18.51 -25.72
N LYS A 142 -40.11 19.82 -25.42
CA LYS A 142 -41.29 20.39 -24.77
C LYS A 142 -42.41 20.46 -25.81
N LEU A 143 -43.54 19.81 -25.53
CA LEU A 143 -44.84 20.15 -26.12
C LEU A 143 -45.63 20.93 -25.06
N PHE A 144 -46.36 21.93 -25.55
CA PHE A 144 -47.07 22.99 -24.83
C PHE A 144 -48.03 22.51 -23.74
#